data_AF-A0A1H8E463-F1
#
_entry.id   AF-A0A1H8E463-F1
#
_cell.length_a   1.000
_cell.length_b   1.000
_cell.length_c   1.000
_cell.angle_alpha   90.00
_cell.angle_beta   90.00
_cell.angle_gamma   90.00
#
_symmetry.space_group_name_H-M   'P 1'
#
loop_
_entity.id
_entity.type
_entity.pdbx_description
1 polymer ?
#
loop_
_entity_poly.entity_id
_entity_poly.type
_entity_poly.pdbx_seq_one_letter_code
_entity_poly.pdbx_strand_id
1 'polypeptide(L)'
;MAKSKIPKRPTRDEFVLEELGNQLSEAFHDSSTIELSVWGWEDTVRGQIVKMDSRTGKVHVNTSNGEEKVPFMDIMSMNYPRD
;
A
#
# COMPACT_ATOMS: atom_id res chain seq x y z
N MET A 1 -29.60 -1.55 -0.06
CA MET A 1 -28.28 -1.03 -0.51
C MET A 1 -27.52 -2.18 -1.14
N ALA A 2 -27.34 -2.15 -2.45
CA ALA A 2 -26.63 -3.20 -3.17
C ALA A 2 -25.20 -3.26 -2.63
N LYS A 3 -24.80 -4.42 -2.09
CA LYS A 3 -23.41 -4.68 -1.73
C LYS A 3 -22.62 -4.56 -3.04
N SER A 4 -21.91 -3.45 -3.23
CA SER A 4 -20.96 -3.31 -4.33
C SER A 4 -20.08 -4.55 -4.30
N LYS A 5 -20.13 -5.33 -5.39
CA LYS A 5 -19.36 -6.57 -5.50
C LYS A 5 -17.90 -6.15 -5.47
N ILE A 6 -17.25 -6.31 -4.32
CA ILE A 6 -15.80 -6.11 -4.23
C ILE A 6 -15.21 -7.10 -5.25
N PRO A 7 -14.56 -6.62 -6.33
CA PRO A 7 -14.05 -7.48 -7.38
C PRO A 7 -13.07 -8.45 -6.75
N LYS A 8 -13.03 -9.71 -7.19
CA LYS A 8 -12.13 -10.73 -6.63
C LYS A 8 -10.71 -10.16 -6.52
N ARG A 9 -10.06 -10.35 -5.38
CA ARG A 9 -8.68 -9.92 -5.15
C ARG A 9 -7.79 -10.41 -6.31
N PRO A 10 -6.95 -9.54 -6.89
CA PRO A 10 -6.02 -9.96 -7.92
C PRO A 10 -5.06 -11.01 -7.37
N THR A 11 -4.82 -12.06 -8.16
CA THR A 11 -3.65 -12.91 -7.96
C THR A 11 -2.46 -12.17 -8.57
N ARG A 12 -1.39 -11.96 -7.80
CA ARG A 12 -0.14 -11.35 -8.28
C ARG A 12 0.94 -12.43 -8.26
N ASP A 13 1.69 -12.53 -9.35
CA ASP A 13 2.85 -13.42 -9.42
C ASP A 13 3.98 -12.92 -8.52
N GLU A 14 4.89 -13.84 -8.17
CA GLU A 14 5.98 -13.60 -7.21
C GLU A 14 6.88 -12.44 -7.62
N PHE A 15 7.18 -12.30 -8.91
CA PHE A 15 7.97 -11.18 -9.43
C PHE A 15 7.34 -9.82 -9.14
N VAL A 16 6.02 -9.69 -9.35
CA VAL A 16 5.29 -8.44 -9.11
C VAL A 16 5.25 -8.10 -7.61
N LEU A 17 5.18 -9.12 -6.76
CA LEU A 17 5.25 -8.93 -5.31
C LEU A 17 6.64 -8.52 -4.86
N GLU A 18 7.69 -9.13 -5.41
CA GLU A 18 9.08 -8.78 -5.11
C GLU A 18 9.38 -7.33 -5.53
N GLU A 19 9.00 -6.92 -6.74
CA GLU A 19 9.17 -5.54 -7.21
C GLU A 19 8.44 -4.54 -6.31
N LEU A 20 7.18 -4.80 -5.97
CA LEU A 20 6.41 -3.93 -5.07
C LEU A 20 7.06 -3.86 -3.67
N GLY A 21 7.55 -4.99 -3.16
CA GLY A 21 8.28 -5.06 -1.90
C GLY A 21 9.54 -4.20 -1.91
N ASN A 22 10.32 -4.27 -3.00
CA ASN A 22 11.51 -3.44 -3.20
C ASN A 22 11.15 -1.95 -3.20
N GLN A 23 10.15 -1.55 -3.99
CA GLN A 23 9.71 -0.15 -4.06
C GLN A 23 9.27 0.40 -2.69
N LEU A 24 8.52 -0.38 -1.93
CA LEU A 24 8.07 0.01 -0.59
C LEU A 24 9.25 0.10 0.39
N SER A 25 10.21 -0.83 0.30
CA SER A 25 11.41 -0.81 1.13
C SER A 25 12.28 0.41 0.84
N GLU A 26 12.45 0.74 -0.44
CA GLU A 26 13.17 1.95 -0.88
C GLU A 26 12.49 3.20 -0.31
N ALA A 27 11.18 3.35 -0.49
CA ALA A 27 10.45 4.51 0.03
C ALA A 27 10.47 4.59 1.57
N PHE A 28 10.46 3.46 2.26
CA PHE A 28 10.61 3.42 3.72
C PHE A 28 11.98 3.95 4.15
N HIS A 29 13.06 3.48 3.52
CA HIS A 29 14.42 3.93 3.84
C HIS A 29 14.65 5.40 3.49
N ASP A 30 14.08 5.87 2.39
CA ASP A 30 14.20 7.25 1.92
C ASP A 30 13.27 8.21 2.68
N SER A 31 12.37 7.69 3.54
CA SER A 31 11.30 8.47 4.17
C SER A 31 10.45 9.26 3.16
N SER A 32 10.31 8.69 1.96
CA SER A 32 9.62 9.32 0.85
C SER A 32 8.11 9.36 1.10
N THR A 33 7.47 10.45 0.68
CA THR A 33 6.01 10.49 0.62
C THR A 33 5.54 9.71 -0.61
N ILE A 34 4.61 8.79 -0.41
CA ILE A 34 4.09 7.89 -1.43
C ILE A 34 2.57 7.96 -1.49
N GLU A 35 2.02 7.41 -2.56
CA GLU A 35 0.59 7.17 -2.74
C GLU A 35 0.36 5.69 -3.09
N LEU A 36 -0.44 5.00 -2.28
CA LEU A 36 -0.79 3.60 -2.46
C LEU A 36 -2.22 3.46 -2.98
N SER A 37 -2.39 2.69 -4.05
CA SER A 37 -3.70 2.18 -4.44
C SER A 37 -3.95 0.86 -3.73
N VAL A 38 -5.09 0.73 -3.02
CA VAL A 38 -5.39 -0.46 -2.20
C VAL A 38 -6.63 -1.17 -2.74
N TRP A 39 -6.54 -2.48 -2.88
CA TRP A 39 -7.65 -3.29 -3.37
C TRP A 39 -8.86 -3.19 -2.42
N GLY A 40 -10.02 -2.93 -3.00
CA GLY A 40 -11.28 -2.79 -2.26
C GLY A 40 -11.44 -1.45 -1.55
N TRP A 41 -10.50 -0.51 -1.73
CA TRP A 41 -10.60 0.85 -1.21
C TRP A 41 -10.86 1.80 -2.39
N GLU A 42 -11.74 2.78 -2.19
CA GLU A 42 -12.03 3.78 -3.22
C GLU A 42 -10.95 4.87 -3.26
N ASP A 43 -10.47 5.28 -2.08
CA ASP A 43 -9.43 6.28 -1.91
C ASP A 43 -8.02 5.66 -1.88
N THR A 44 -7.03 6.44 -2.31
CA THR A 44 -5.62 6.11 -2.16
C THR A 44 -5.11 6.47 -0.77
N VAL A 45 -4.09 5.76 -0.31
CA VAL A 45 -3.40 6.07 0.95
C VAL A 45 -2.15 6.87 0.63
N ARG A 46 -2.17 8.17 0.97
CA ARG A 46 -1.02 9.08 0.76
C ARG A 46 -0.32 9.39 2.08
N GLY A 47 0.98 9.18 2.13
CA GLY A 47 1.79 9.43 3.33
C GLY A 47 3.18 8.82 3.28
N GLN A 48 3.85 8.74 4.42
CA GLN A 48 5.19 8.12 4.54
C GLN A 48 5.09 6.76 5.24
N ILE A 49 5.84 5.77 4.76
CA ILE A 49 5.90 4.48 5.44
C ILE A 49 6.68 4.66 6.76
N VAL A 50 6.07 4.30 7.88
CA VAL A 50 6.71 4.37 9.21
C VAL A 50 7.07 3.01 9.77
N LYS A 51 6.48 1.94 9.24
CA LYS A 51 6.80 0.56 9.63
C LYS A 51 6.38 -0.44 8.56
N MET A 52 7.25 -1.38 8.26
CA MET A 52 6.90 -2.63 7.55
C MET A 52 6.82 -3.77 8.57
N ASP A 53 5.61 -4.19 8.94
CA ASP A 53 5.38 -5.19 9.98
C ASP A 53 5.36 -6.60 9.39
N SER A 54 6.52 -7.27 9.38
CA SER A 54 6.67 -8.63 8.83
C SER A 54 5.85 -9.69 9.58
N ARG A 55 5.43 -9.42 10.82
CA ARG A 55 4.63 -10.36 11.62
C ARG A 55 3.17 -10.38 11.17
N THR A 56 2.63 -9.21 10.81
CA THR A 56 1.23 -9.06 10.38
C THR A 56 1.06 -8.92 8.87
N GLY A 57 2.16 -8.74 8.13
CA GLY A 57 2.15 -8.51 6.69
C GLY A 57 1.55 -7.15 6.32
N LYS A 58 1.65 -6.15 7.21
CA LYS A 58 1.07 -4.81 7.01
C LYS A 58 2.14 -3.75 6.87
N VAL A 59 1.87 -2.78 5.99
CA VAL A 59 2.62 -1.55 5.80
C VAL A 59 1.88 -0.46 6.57
N HIS A 60 2.57 0.18 7.50
CA HIS A 60 2.03 1.31 8.27
C HIS A 60 2.45 2.59 7.58
N VAL A 61 1.46 3.39 7.18
CA VAL A 61 1.66 4.67 6.50
C VAL A 61 1.17 5.77 7.42
N ASN A 62 2.04 6.72 7.74
CA ASN A 62 1.65 7.93 8.44
C ASN A 62 1.08 8.92 7.44
N THR A 63 -0.23 9.16 7.55
CA THR A 63 -1.01 10.08 6.71
C THR A 63 -1.37 11.33 7.50
N SER A 64 -1.95 12.33 6.83
CA SER A 64 -2.51 13.51 7.51
C SER A 64 -3.60 13.18 8.52
N ASN A 65 -4.27 12.03 8.36
CA ASN A 65 -5.38 11.58 9.20
C ASN A 65 -4.94 10.59 10.29
N GLY A 66 -3.63 10.30 10.37
CA GLY A 66 -3.05 9.34 11.31
C GLY A 66 -2.41 8.13 10.63
N GLU A 67 -2.14 7.09 11.43
CA GLU A 67 -1.50 5.85 10.95
C GLU A 67 -2.53 4.92 10.27
N GLU A 68 -2.36 4.71 8.97
CA GLU A 68 -3.10 3.75 8.16
C GLU A 68 -2.33 2.43 8.07
N LYS A 69 -3.01 1.29 8.27
CA LYS A 69 -2.38 -0.04 8.27
C LYS A 69 -2.88 -0.85 7.07
N VAL A 70 -2.09 -0.84 6.01
CA VAL A 70 -2.44 -1.44 4.73
C VAL A 70 -1.84 -2.84 4.63
N PRO A 71 -2.62 -3.91 4.39
CA PRO A 71 -2.05 -5.23 4.12
C PRO A 71 -1.22 -5.18 2.83
N PHE A 72 0.01 -5.68 2.87
CA PHE A 72 0.91 -5.67 1.71
C PHE A 72 0.26 -6.31 0.47
N MET A 73 -0.43 -7.43 0.68
CA MET A 73 -1.10 -8.18 -0.38
C MET A 73 -2.33 -7.46 -0.97
N ASP A 74 -2.81 -6.38 -0.35
CA ASP A 74 -3.88 -5.52 -0.87
C ASP A 74 -3.33 -4.29 -1.60
N ILE A 75 -2.03 -4.00 -1.50
CA ILE A 75 -1.41 -2.90 -2.24
C ILE A 75 -1.36 -3.28 -3.72
N MET A 76 -2.09 -2.51 -4.52
CA MET A 76 -2.16 -2.71 -5.97
C MET A 76 -1.02 -2.03 -6.70
N SER A 77 -0.65 -0.83 -6.27
CA SER A 77 0.41 -0.01 -6.87
C SER A 77 0.90 1.03 -5.85
N MET A 78 2.14 1.48 -6.05
CA MET A 78 2.78 2.54 -5.31
C MET A 78 3.30 3.58 -6.30
N ASN A 79 3.04 4.86 -6.01
CA ASN A 79 3.50 5.99 -6.81
C ASN A 79 4.16 7.03 -5.92
N TYR A 80 5.08 7.80 -6.49
CA TYR A 80 5.59 9.03 -5.89
C TYR A 80 4.73 10.20 -6.38
N PRO A 81 4.04 10.93 -5.48
CA PRO A 81 3.24 12.08 -5.88
C PRO A 81 4.17 13.16 -6.47
N ARG A 82 3.85 13.59 -7.69
CA ARG A 82 4.51 14.70 -8.37
C ARG A 82 3.67 15.96 -8.15
N ASP A 83 3.77 16.53 -6.95
CA ASP A 83 3.23 17.88 -6.65
C ASP A 83 4.37 18.90 -6.71
#